data_AF-A0A961AN25-F1
#
_entry.id   AF-A0A961AN25-F1
#
_cell.length_a   1.000
_cell.length_b   1.000
_cell.length_c   1.000
_cell.angle_alpha   90.00
_cell.angle_beta   90.00
_cell.angle_gamma   90.00
#
_symmetry.space_group_name_H-M   'P 1'
#
loop_
_entity.id
_entity.type
_entity.pdbx_description
1 polymer ?
#
loop_
_entity_poly.entity_id
_entity_poly.type
_entity_poly.pdbx_seq_one_letter_code
_entity_poly.pdbx_strand_id
1 'polypeptide(L)' 'MNSENLTPFGQRLLDRRHLLRSTGMTFGGLGLSHLLAAEDPSAFTGKTPIRPRIDPDNPYQPRNGHFPGAAKQVLVI' A
#
# COMPACT_ATOMS: atom_id res chain seq x y z
N MET A 1 -5.19 -23.92 37.36
CA MET A 1 -5.62 -22.51 37.52
C MET A 1 -6.65 -22.25 36.43
N ASN A 2 -7.94 -22.16 36.79
CA ASN A 2 -9.04 -22.11 35.81
C ASN A 2 -9.20 -20.69 35.27
N SER A 3 -9.54 -20.56 33.98
CA SER A 3 -9.77 -19.31 33.24
C SER A 3 -10.73 -18.33 33.94
N GLU A 4 -11.63 -18.88 34.75
CA GLU A 4 -12.60 -18.20 35.61
C GLU A 4 -11.96 -17.26 36.67
N ASN A 5 -10.68 -17.49 37.04
CA ASN A 5 -9.98 -16.73 38.09
C ASN A 5 -9.11 -15.58 37.53
N LEU A 6 -9.18 -15.33 36.23
CA LEU A 6 -8.40 -14.29 35.58
C LEU A 6 -9.10 -12.94 35.67
N THR A 7 -8.33 -11.88 35.89
CA THR A 7 -8.84 -10.51 35.78
C THR A 7 -9.36 -10.25 34.37
N PRO A 8 -10.33 -9.33 34.18
CA PRO A 8 -10.85 -9.00 32.85
C PRO A 8 -9.75 -8.59 31.84
N PHE A 9 -8.68 -7.97 32.32
CA PHE A 9 -7.50 -7.66 31.51
C PHE A 9 -6.73 -8.92 31.09
N GLY A 10 -6.52 -9.87 32.01
CA GLY A 10 -5.90 -11.16 31.70
C GLY A 10 -6.72 -11.98 30.71
N GLN A 11 -8.05 -11.95 30.84
CA GLN A 11 -8.95 -12.61 29.88
C GLN A 11 -8.83 -12.01 28.47
N ARG A 12 -8.72 -10.67 28.35
CA ARG A 12 -8.48 -10.00 27.05
C ARG A 12 -7.14 -10.35 26.42
N LEU A 13 -6.08 -10.53 27.21
CA LEU A 13 -4.77 -10.92 26.69
C LEU A 13 -4.76 -12.36 26.15
N LEU A 14 -5.63 -13.23 26.68
CA LEU A 14 -5.79 -14.61 26.24
C LEU A 14 -6.87 -14.80 25.16
N ASP A 15 -7.61 -13.74 24.81
CA ASP A 15 -8.57 -13.79 23.71
C ASP A 15 -7.83 -13.95 22.37
N ARG A 16 -7.97 -15.13 21.78
CA ARG A 16 -7.36 -15.49 20.49
C ARG A 16 -7.73 -14.51 19.39
N ARG A 17 -8.97 -14.04 19.34
CA ARG A 17 -9.40 -13.13 18.26
C ARG A 17 -8.74 -11.77 18.40
N HIS A 18 -8.67 -11.26 19.63
CA HIS A 18 -7.99 -10.01 19.91
C HIS A 18 -6.49 -10.12 19.59
N LEU A 19 -5.85 -11.20 20.05
CA LEU A 19 -4.45 -11.49 19.76
C LEU A 19 -4.19 -11.52 18.25
N LEU A 20 -4.89 -12.39 17.51
CA LEU A 20 -4.72 -12.54 16.05
C LEU A 20 -4.99 -11.25 15.28
N ARG A 21 -5.98 -10.46 15.70
CA ARG A 21 -6.26 -9.16 15.09
C ARG A 21 -5.08 -8.20 15.27
N SER A 22 -4.56 -8.10 16.50
CA SER A 22 -3.45 -7.18 16.82
C SER A 22 -2.13 -7.62 16.17
N THR A 23 -1.79 -8.90 16.25
CA THR A 23 -0.54 -9.44 15.69
C THR A 23 -0.59 -9.48 14.17
N GLY A 24 -1.71 -9.87 13.56
CA GLY A 24 -1.88 -9.88 12.10
C GLY A 24 -1.71 -8.50 11.47
N MET A 25 -2.31 -7.46 12.07
CA MET A 25 -2.12 -6.08 11.64
C MET A 25 -0.67 -5.62 11.80
N THR A 26 -0.05 -5.92 12.94
CA THR A 26 1.33 -5.47 13.24
C THR A 26 2.35 -6.15 12.33
N PHE A 27 2.32 -7.49 12.23
CA PHE A 27 3.24 -8.23 11.36
C PHE A 27 2.98 -7.96 9.88
N GLY A 28 1.71 -7.82 9.47
CA GLY A 28 1.36 -7.40 8.11
C GLY A 28 1.90 -6.02 7.77
N GLY A 29 1.77 -5.06 8.69
CA GLY A 29 2.31 -3.70 8.53
C GLY A 29 3.84 -3.68 8.43
N LEU A 30 4.53 -4.44 9.29
CA LEU A 30 5.99 -4.56 9.23
C LEU A 30 6.45 -5.22 7.92
N GLY A 31 5.84 -6.33 7.53
CA GLY A 31 6.14 -7.00 6.25
C GLY A 31 5.90 -6.09 5.04
N LEU A 32 4.79 -5.35 5.03
CA LEU A 32 4.50 -4.37 3.98
C LEU A 32 5.54 -3.24 3.98
N SER A 33 5.88 -2.70 5.15
CA SER A 33 6.88 -1.63 5.25
C SER A 33 8.24 -2.07 4.70
N HIS A 34 8.63 -3.33 4.94
CA HIS A 34 9.86 -3.89 4.40
C HIS A 34 9.83 -4.02 2.88
N LEU A 35 8.70 -4.47 2.30
CA LEU A 35 8.53 -4.53 0.84
C LEU A 35 8.56 -3.14 0.19
N LEU A 36 7.96 -2.13 0.83
CA LEU A 36 7.94 -0.76 0.32
C LEU A 36 9.25 -0.01 0.54
N ALA A 37 10.04 -0.39 1.56
CA ALA A 37 11.35 0.16 1.84
C ALA A 37 12.44 -0.37 0.90
N ALA A 38 12.10 -1.29 -0.02
CA ALA A 38 13.03 -1.77 -1.02
C ALA A 38 13.61 -0.59 -1.82
N GLU A 39 14.93 -0.46 -1.80
CA GLU A 39 15.66 0.60 -2.48
C GLU A 39 15.52 0.48 -4.01
N ASP A 40 15.42 -0.75 -4.51
CA ASP A 40 15.06 -1.03 -5.89
C ASP A 40 13.53 -0.94 -6.06
N PRO A 41 13.03 0.08 -6.78
CA PRO A 41 11.60 0.29 -6.97
C PRO A 41 10.94 -0.80 -7.80
N SER A 42 11.73 -1.65 -8.47
CA SER A 42 11.27 -2.78 -9.26
C SER A 42 11.21 -4.10 -8.48
N ALA A 43 11.78 -4.17 -7.27
CA ALA A 43 11.89 -5.40 -6.49
C ALA A 43 10.54 -6.06 -6.16
N PHE A 44 9.47 -5.28 -6.06
CA PHE A 44 8.13 -5.80 -5.74
C PHE A 44 7.38 -6.35 -6.96
N THR A 45 7.49 -5.70 -8.13
CA THR A 45 6.64 -6.03 -9.31
C THR A 45 7.43 -6.52 -10.52
N GLY A 46 8.76 -6.44 -10.47
CA GLY A 46 9.67 -6.60 -11.62
C GLY A 46 9.59 -5.46 -12.65
N LYS A 47 8.72 -4.46 -12.44
CA LYS A 47 8.54 -3.30 -13.34
C LYS A 47 9.10 -2.05 -12.70
N THR A 48 9.74 -1.22 -13.51
CA THR A 48 10.15 0.11 -13.07
C THR A 48 8.89 0.98 -12.84
N PRO A 49 8.76 1.62 -11.66
CA PRO A 49 7.63 2.48 -11.40
C PRO A 49 7.69 3.73 -12.27
N ILE A 50 6.52 4.14 -12.74
CA ILE A 50 6.36 5.35 -13.55
C ILE A 50 6.56 6.56 -12.63
N ARG A 51 7.74 7.18 -12.69
CA ARG A 51 8.02 8.47 -12.05
C ARG A 51 8.03 9.57 -13.10
N PRO A 52 6.88 10.23 -13.33
CA PRO A 52 6.79 11.19 -14.40
C PRO A 52 7.56 12.46 -14.00
N ARG A 53 8.36 13.00 -14.94
CA ARG A 53 9.09 14.24 -14.73
C ARG A 53 8.09 15.37 -14.46
N ILE A 54 8.20 16.02 -13.30
CA ILE A 54 7.38 17.17 -12.91
C ILE A 54 8.28 18.39 -13.06
N ASP A 55 7.84 19.37 -13.86
CA ASP A 55 8.46 20.70 -13.92
C ASP A 55 8.00 21.50 -12.69
N PRO A 56 8.91 21.90 -11.77
CA PRO A 56 8.56 22.68 -10.59
C PRO A 56 7.93 24.03 -10.91
N ASP A 57 8.30 24.65 -12.04
CA ASP A 57 7.81 25.97 -12.42
C ASP A 57 6.38 25.92 -12.97
N ASN A 58 5.93 24.73 -13.41
CA ASN A 58 4.61 24.53 -14.00
C ASN A 58 3.98 23.20 -13.56
N PRO A 59 3.63 23.03 -12.27
CA PRO A 59 3.21 21.74 -11.72
C PRO A 59 1.88 21.23 -12.30
N TYR A 60 1.05 22.13 -12.85
CA TYR A 60 -0.28 21.83 -13.40
C TYR A 60 -0.31 21.66 -14.91
N GLN A 61 0.84 21.61 -15.59
CA GLN A 61 0.85 21.41 -17.04
C GLN A 61 0.19 20.06 -17.42
N PRO A 62 -0.62 20.05 -18.51
CA PRO A 62 -1.23 18.82 -19.00
C PRO A 62 -0.15 17.81 -19.38
N ARG A 63 -0.36 16.56 -19.00
CA ARG A 63 0.59 15.46 -19.21
C ARG A 63 0.19 14.64 -20.43
N ASN A 64 1.17 14.03 -21.08
CA ASN A 64 0.88 13.04 -22.11
C ASN A 64 0.11 11.85 -21.49
N GLY A 65 -0.87 11.34 -22.23
CA GLY A 65 -1.65 10.18 -21.82
C GLY A 65 -0.78 8.94 -21.65
N HIS A 66 -1.18 8.04 -20.75
CA HIS A 66 -0.47 6.78 -20.53
C HIS A 66 -0.53 5.85 -21.75
N PHE A 67 -1.59 5.98 -22.55
CA PHE A 67 -1.81 5.22 -23.77
C PHE A 67 -1.84 6.16 -24.97
N PRO A 68 -1.46 5.68 -26.17
CA PRO A 68 -1.70 6.44 -27.39
C PRO A 68 -3.20 6.70 -27.54
N GLY A 69 -3.56 7.89 -28.03
CA GLY A 69 -4.95 8.20 -28.37
C GLY A 69 -5.47 7.19 -29.40
N ALA A 70 -6.74 6.78 -29.25
CA ALA A 70 -7.36 5.77 -30.12
C ALA A 70 -7.38 6.19 -31.60
N ALA A 71 -7.42 7.50 -31.89
CA ALA A 71 -7.39 8.05 -33.24
C ALA A 71 -6.37 9.19 -33.34
N LYS A 72 -5.67 9.26 -34.47
CA LYS A 72 -4.71 10.35 -34.77
C LYS A 72 -5.39 11.61 -35.28
N GLN A 73 -6.59 11.49 -35.88
CA GLN A 73 -7.41 12.61 -36.37
C GLN A 73 -8.87 12.30 -36.06
N VAL A 74 -9.56 13.23 -35.38
CA VAL A 74 -11.00 13.18 -35.12
C VAL A 74 -11.63 14.26 -35.99
N LEU A 75 -12.47 13.87 -36.96
CA LEU A 75 -13.33 14.80 -37.67
C LEU A 75 -14.56 15.06 -36.79
N VAL A 76 -14.71 16.29 -36.30
CA VAL A 76 -15.93 16.75 -35.66
C VAL A 76 -16.74 17.45 -36.73
N ILE A 77 -17.90 16.90 -37.07
CA ILE A 77 -18.89 17.49 -37.98
C ILE A 77 -19.86 18.39 -37.22
#